data_AF-U2PQT8-F1
#
_entry.id   AF-U2PQT8-F1
#
_cell.length_a   1.000
_cell.length_b   1.000
_cell.length_c   1.000
_cell.angle_alpha   90.00
_cell.angle_beta   90.00
_cell.angle_gamma   90.00
#
_symmetry.space_group_name_H-M   'P 1'
#
loop_
_entity.id
_entity.type
_entity.pdbx_description
1 polymer ?
#
loop_
_entity_poly.entity_id
_entity_poly.type
_entity_poly.pdbx_seq_one_letter_code
_entity_poly.pdbx_strand_id
1 'polypeptide(L)'
;MSKKLGVGILLSLLILLLFDIPILIKGSVGLGLCVIFIVWISIEYKSIGKFEFLKTSLWFFTFIFSFSLIIGIVKYIDEKNFYKRTIGIDIPKYSSISTEKDTHGGFNGDGEYFSIIEISDSDKEEFINDIKQNSSWDALPISDEEKRKIYFGREEYIYEDALGKIPRDIKNGSYYFRDRGEEDYPSDNINGAAYNFDFGVMDYDKNILYIYVLDT
;
A
#
# COMPACT_ATOMS: atom_id res chain seq x y z
N MET A 1 -39.55 25.59 -17.78
CA MET A 1 -39.03 24.43 -17.02
C MET A 1 -37.56 24.09 -17.34
N SER A 2 -36.97 24.54 -18.47
CA SER A 2 -35.58 24.17 -18.86
C SER A 2 -34.44 24.95 -18.18
N LYS A 3 -34.66 26.16 -17.65
CA LYS A 3 -33.57 27.00 -17.10
C LYS A 3 -33.03 26.55 -15.73
N LYS A 4 -33.82 25.86 -14.91
CA LYS A 4 -33.38 25.40 -13.57
C LYS A 4 -32.51 24.14 -13.62
N LEU A 5 -32.71 23.30 -14.63
CA LEU A 5 -31.95 22.05 -14.82
C LEU A 5 -30.48 22.32 -15.21
N GLY A 6 -30.24 23.37 -16.01
CA GLY A 6 -28.88 23.74 -16.42
C GLY A 6 -28.02 24.33 -15.30
N VAL A 7 -28.62 25.08 -14.37
CA VAL A 7 -27.88 25.74 -13.27
C VAL A 7 -27.36 24.71 -12.25
N GLY A 8 -28.12 23.64 -11.98
CA GLY A 8 -27.69 22.57 -11.08
C GLY A 8 -26.49 21.79 -11.62
N ILE A 9 -26.49 21.46 -12.92
CA ILE A 9 -25.38 20.75 -13.57
C ILE A 9 -24.11 21.60 -13.61
N LEU A 10 -24.26 22.90 -13.88
CA LEU A 10 -23.16 23.86 -13.88
C LEU A 10 -22.53 24.05 -12.49
N LEU A 11 -23.33 24.09 -11.42
CA LEU A 11 -22.81 24.20 -10.05
C LEU A 11 -22.01 22.95 -9.63
N SER A 12 -22.49 21.75 -9.99
CA SER A 12 -21.82 20.50 -9.67
C SER A 12 -20.47 20.35 -10.39
N LEU A 13 -20.41 20.78 -11.66
CA LEU A 13 -19.16 20.82 -12.43
C LEU A 13 -18.18 21.87 -11.89
N LEU A 14 -18.68 23.00 -11.39
CA LEU A 14 -17.86 24.07 -10.79
C LEU A 14 -17.21 23.61 -9.46
N ILE A 15 -17.93 22.84 -8.64
CA ILE A 15 -17.40 22.29 -7.38
C ILE A 15 -16.31 21.24 -7.63
N LEU A 16 -16.40 20.46 -8.72
CA LEU A 16 -15.36 19.50 -9.11
C LEU A 16 -14.09 20.16 -9.66
N LEU A 17 -14.19 21.41 -10.17
CA LEU A 17 -13.07 22.20 -10.69
C LEU A 17 -12.38 23.06 -9.63
N LEU A 18 -13.05 23.38 -8.53
CA LEU A 18 -12.54 24.29 -7.49
C LEU A 18 -11.72 23.63 -6.38
N PHE A 19 -11.69 22.30 -6.32
CA PHE A 19 -10.94 21.58 -5.30
C PHE A 19 -9.90 20.65 -5.94
N ASP A 20 -8.62 20.98 -5.73
CA ASP A 20 -7.47 20.13 -6.07
C ASP A 20 -7.44 18.91 -5.14
N ILE A 21 -8.32 17.96 -5.44
CA ILE A 21 -8.51 16.74 -4.66
C ILE A 21 -7.88 15.56 -5.43
N PRO A 22 -7.10 14.69 -4.76
CA PRO A 22 -6.50 13.50 -5.36
C PRO A 22 -7.51 12.64 -6.15
N ILE A 23 -7.05 12.05 -7.26
CA ILE A 23 -7.86 11.33 -8.25
C ILE A 23 -8.75 10.23 -7.62
N LEU A 24 -8.30 9.58 -6.55
CA LEU A 24 -9.09 8.55 -5.85
C LEU A 24 -10.38 9.11 -5.22
N ILE A 25 -10.31 10.34 -4.69
CA ILE A 25 -11.46 11.02 -4.07
C ILE A 25 -12.37 11.63 -5.14
N LYS A 26 -11.86 11.95 -6.34
CA LYS A 26 -12.71 12.38 -7.48
C LYS A 26 -13.74 11.31 -7.86
N GLY A 27 -13.38 10.03 -7.78
CA GLY A 27 -14.32 8.92 -7.99
C GLY A 27 -15.40 8.83 -6.89
N SER A 28 -15.01 9.01 -5.63
CA SER A 28 -15.90 8.97 -4.46
C SER A 28 -16.87 10.16 -4.41
N VAL A 29 -16.40 11.36 -4.79
CA VAL A 29 -17.21 12.58 -4.88
C VAL A 29 -18.24 12.48 -6.01
N GLY A 30 -17.88 11.86 -7.14
CA GLY A 30 -18.81 11.55 -8.23
C GLY A 30 -19.97 10.65 -7.78
N LEU A 31 -19.66 9.60 -7.01
CA LEU A 31 -20.68 8.72 -6.40
C LEU A 31 -21.57 9.46 -5.40
N GLY A 32 -20.99 10.35 -4.57
CA GLY A 32 -21.75 11.18 -3.62
C GLY A 32 -22.75 12.10 -4.31
N LEU A 33 -22.37 12.73 -5.42
CA LEU A 33 -23.26 13.56 -6.24
C LEU A 33 -24.39 12.75 -6.89
N CYS A 34 -24.11 11.51 -7.32
CA CYS A 34 -25.15 10.59 -7.81
C CYS A 34 -26.16 10.23 -6.72
N VAL A 35 -25.73 10.00 -5.48
CA VAL A 35 -26.63 9.74 -4.35
C VAL A 35 -27.51 10.95 -4.06
N ILE A 36 -26.95 12.17 -4.04
CA ILE A 36 -27.71 13.41 -3.85
C ILE A 36 -28.75 13.59 -4.98
N PHE A 37 -28.37 13.28 -6.22
CA PHE A 37 -29.28 13.36 -7.37
C PHE A 37 -30.42 12.33 -7.29
N ILE A 38 -30.14 11.11 -6.83
CA ILE A 38 -31.15 10.05 -6.59
C ILE A 38 -32.09 10.44 -5.44
N VAL A 39 -31.56 11.04 -4.36
CA VAL A 39 -32.37 11.59 -3.26
C VAL A 39 -33.29 12.69 -3.77
N TRP A 40 -32.77 13.61 -4.58
CA TRP A 40 -33.55 14.70 -5.18
C TRP A 40 -34.67 14.17 -6.09
N ILE A 41 -34.36 13.23 -6.98
CA ILE A 41 -35.37 12.54 -7.82
C ILE A 41 -36.43 11.85 -6.96
N SER A 42 -36.02 11.19 -5.87
CA SER A 42 -36.94 10.48 -4.98
C SER A 42 -37.90 11.40 -4.24
N ILE A 43 -37.46 12.62 -3.90
CA ILE A 43 -38.32 13.66 -3.31
C ILE A 43 -39.36 14.14 -4.32
N GLU A 44 -38.98 14.34 -5.58
CA GLU A 44 -39.87 14.82 -6.65
C GLU A 44 -40.89 13.72 -7.07
N TYR A 45 -40.46 12.46 -7.10
CA TYR A 45 -41.31 11.29 -7.39
C TYR A 45 -42.27 10.90 -6.25
N LYS A 46 -42.06 11.40 -5.03
CA LYS A 46 -42.97 11.22 -3.88
C LYS A 46 -44.40 11.69 -4.19
N SER A 47 -44.60 12.52 -5.21
CA SER A 47 -45.91 12.97 -5.68
C SER A 47 -46.73 11.93 -6.46
N ILE A 48 -46.18 10.74 -6.81
CA ILE A 48 -46.78 9.80 -7.78
C ILE A 48 -47.16 8.43 -7.18
N GLY A 49 -47.13 8.24 -5.85
CA GLY A 49 -47.67 7.04 -5.19
C GLY A 49 -46.84 5.75 -5.30
N LYS A 50 -45.64 5.77 -5.90
CA LYS A 50 -44.69 4.62 -5.97
C LYS A 50 -43.63 4.66 -4.86
N PHE A 51 -44.08 4.84 -3.62
CA PHE A 51 -43.23 5.20 -2.48
C PHE A 51 -42.29 4.07 -2.01
N GLU A 52 -42.71 2.81 -2.07
CA GLU A 52 -41.93 1.68 -1.54
C GLU A 52 -40.73 1.32 -2.43
N PHE A 53 -40.87 1.39 -3.76
CA PHE A 53 -39.75 1.14 -4.68
C PHE A 53 -38.60 2.16 -4.52
N LEU A 54 -38.94 3.44 -4.32
CA LEU A 54 -37.96 4.51 -4.14
C LEU A 54 -37.19 4.38 -2.83
N LYS A 55 -37.87 3.97 -1.74
CA LYS A 55 -37.19 3.69 -0.47
C LYS A 55 -36.19 2.55 -0.63
N THR A 56 -36.60 1.41 -1.19
CA THR A 56 -35.72 0.25 -1.38
C THR A 56 -34.50 0.60 -2.23
N SER A 57 -34.71 1.37 -3.30
CA SER A 57 -33.64 1.90 -4.14
C SER A 57 -32.68 2.81 -3.36
N LEU A 58 -33.20 3.75 -2.57
CA LEU A 58 -32.38 4.64 -1.74
C LEU A 58 -31.55 3.88 -0.70
N TRP A 59 -32.13 2.87 -0.03
CA TRP A 59 -31.39 1.99 0.89
C TRP A 59 -30.28 1.24 0.17
N PHE A 60 -30.54 0.71 -1.03
CA PHE A 60 -29.54 0.02 -1.84
C PHE A 60 -28.36 0.93 -2.21
N PHE A 61 -28.61 2.15 -2.69
CA PHE A 61 -27.54 3.09 -3.01
C PHE A 61 -26.78 3.57 -1.76
N THR A 62 -27.47 3.78 -0.65
CA THR A 62 -26.84 4.14 0.63
C THR A 62 -25.92 3.01 1.11
N PHE A 63 -26.36 1.75 0.95
CA PHE A 63 -25.56 0.58 1.25
C PHE A 63 -24.31 0.49 0.37
N ILE A 64 -24.45 0.64 -0.95
CA ILE A 64 -23.30 0.64 -1.88
C ILE A 64 -22.30 1.73 -1.53
N PHE A 65 -22.78 2.94 -1.25
CA PHE A 65 -21.91 4.06 -0.90
C PHE A 65 -21.16 3.79 0.41
N SER A 66 -21.87 3.31 1.43
CA SER A 66 -21.27 2.96 2.72
C SER A 66 -20.24 1.84 2.57
N PHE A 67 -20.53 0.82 1.76
CA PHE A 67 -19.62 -0.29 1.48
C PHE A 67 -18.37 0.17 0.73
N SER A 68 -18.52 1.04 -0.28
CA SER A 68 -17.39 1.64 -0.99
C SER A 68 -16.51 2.49 -0.07
N LEU A 69 -17.12 3.24 0.87
CA LEU A 69 -16.41 4.03 1.86
C LEU A 69 -15.62 3.14 2.84
N ILE A 70 -16.21 2.03 3.29
CA ILE A 70 -15.52 1.03 4.12
C ILE A 70 -14.32 0.45 3.36
N ILE A 71 -14.47 0.06 2.09
CA ILE A 71 -13.35 -0.44 1.28
C ILE A 71 -12.24 0.62 1.18
N GLY A 72 -12.60 1.89 0.95
CA GLY A 72 -11.62 2.98 0.91
C GLY A 72 -10.88 3.16 2.23
N ILE A 73 -11.58 3.09 3.36
CA ILE A 73 -10.97 3.17 4.70
C ILE A 73 -10.03 1.98 4.93
N VAL A 74 -10.46 0.77 4.59
CA VAL A 74 -9.62 -0.43 4.74
C VAL A 74 -8.34 -0.29 3.93
N LYS A 75 -8.43 0.11 2.65
CA LYS A 75 -7.25 0.35 1.80
C LYS A 75 -6.32 1.42 2.37
N TYR A 76 -6.87 2.53 2.86
CA TYR A 76 -6.07 3.58 3.46
C TYR A 76 -5.33 3.12 4.73
N ILE A 77 -6.01 2.34 5.59
CA ILE A 77 -5.40 1.74 6.78
C ILE A 77 -4.32 0.74 6.37
N ASP A 78 -4.57 -0.04 5.32
CA ASP A 78 -3.65 -1.04 4.78
C ASP A 78 -2.35 -0.40 4.29
N GLU A 79 -2.46 0.61 3.44
CA GLU A 79 -1.34 1.39 2.88
C GLU A 79 -0.54 2.07 4.00
N LYS A 80 -1.23 2.71 4.96
CA LYS A 80 -0.57 3.38 6.09
C LYS A 80 0.23 2.43 6.98
N ASN A 81 -0.26 1.19 7.16
CA ASN A 81 0.39 0.19 8.00
C ASN A 81 1.25 -0.80 7.19
N PHE A 82 1.44 -0.56 5.90
CA PHE A 82 2.17 -1.48 5.02
C PHE A 82 3.55 -1.79 5.60
N TYR A 83 4.41 -0.77 5.73
CA TYR A 83 5.78 -0.93 6.23
C TYR A 83 5.85 -1.57 7.61
N LYS A 84 4.96 -1.19 8.52
CA LYS A 84 4.89 -1.78 9.86
C LYS A 84 4.60 -3.27 9.82
N ARG A 85 3.73 -3.73 8.91
CA ARG A 85 3.42 -5.16 8.75
C ARG A 85 4.50 -5.91 7.97
N THR A 86 5.18 -5.25 7.05
CA THR A 86 6.23 -5.80 6.21
C THR A 86 7.54 -5.99 6.97
N ILE A 87 8.02 -4.94 7.65
CA ILE A 87 9.35 -4.90 8.30
C ILE A 87 9.30 -4.60 9.81
N GLY A 88 8.11 -4.60 10.41
CA GLY A 88 7.95 -4.49 11.87
C GLY A 88 8.11 -3.07 12.44
N ILE A 89 8.35 -2.05 11.61
CA ILE A 89 8.57 -0.66 12.02
C ILE A 89 7.82 0.31 11.12
N ASP A 90 7.40 1.44 11.68
CA ASP A 90 6.79 2.53 10.92
C ASP A 90 7.87 3.38 10.23
N ILE A 91 7.66 3.77 8.97
CA ILE A 91 8.56 4.70 8.29
C ILE A 91 8.37 6.12 8.85
N PRO A 92 9.46 6.87 9.09
CA PRO A 92 9.36 8.22 9.60
C PRO A 92 8.60 9.16 8.68
N LYS A 93 7.90 10.12 9.28
CA LYS A 93 6.96 11.00 8.60
C LYS A 93 7.58 11.83 7.48
N TYR A 94 8.84 12.24 7.63
CA TYR A 94 9.50 13.12 6.67
C TYR A 94 10.39 12.37 5.66
N SER A 95 10.22 11.05 5.55
CA SER A 95 10.94 10.23 4.57
C SER A 95 10.44 10.44 3.14
N SER A 96 11.32 10.29 2.17
CA SER A 96 10.97 10.35 0.74
C SER A 96 11.21 9.02 0.05
N ILE A 97 10.21 8.54 -0.69
CA ILE A 97 10.32 7.34 -1.51
C ILE A 97 10.93 7.75 -2.85
N SER A 98 12.17 7.34 -3.11
CA SER A 98 12.90 7.68 -4.34
C SER A 98 12.66 6.67 -5.46
N THR A 99 12.30 5.43 -5.12
CA THR A 99 11.89 4.40 -6.08
C THR A 99 10.85 3.51 -5.43
N GLU A 100 9.78 3.20 -6.17
CA GLU A 100 8.79 2.20 -5.78
C GLU A 100 8.37 1.40 -7.02
N LYS A 101 8.33 0.09 -6.89
CA LYS A 101 7.85 -0.84 -7.92
C LYS A 101 7.07 -1.95 -7.24
N ASP A 102 5.83 -2.14 -7.67
CA ASP A 102 4.98 -3.22 -7.20
C ASP A 102 4.44 -3.97 -8.43
N THR A 103 4.68 -5.28 -8.49
CA THR A 103 4.15 -6.15 -9.54
C THR A 103 3.08 -7.11 -9.05
N HIS A 104 2.73 -7.08 -7.76
CA HIS A 104 1.68 -7.93 -7.21
C HIS A 104 0.34 -7.59 -7.89
N GLY A 105 -0.39 -8.64 -8.27
CA GLY A 105 -1.66 -8.49 -8.96
C GLY A 105 -2.34 -9.81 -9.29
N GLY A 106 -3.51 -9.73 -9.92
CA GLY A 106 -4.29 -10.92 -10.26
C GLY A 106 -4.91 -11.61 -9.04
N PHE A 107 -5.36 -12.85 -9.23
CA PHE A 107 -6.08 -13.60 -8.19
C PHE A 107 -5.16 -14.28 -7.17
N ASN A 108 -3.94 -14.64 -7.58
CA ASN A 108 -2.99 -15.34 -6.71
C ASN A 108 -2.24 -14.37 -5.79
N GLY A 109 -2.06 -13.13 -6.23
CA GLY A 109 -1.32 -12.13 -5.47
C GLY A 109 0.19 -12.20 -5.65
N ASP A 110 0.72 -13.16 -6.42
CA ASP A 110 2.14 -13.34 -6.71
C ASP A 110 2.76 -12.07 -7.33
N GLY A 111 4.01 -11.80 -6.95
CA GLY A 111 4.75 -10.65 -7.44
C GLY A 111 5.91 -10.25 -6.56
N GLU A 112 6.37 -9.03 -6.81
CA GLU A 112 7.48 -8.43 -6.09
C GLU A 112 7.14 -6.98 -5.76
N TYR A 113 7.52 -6.56 -4.56
CA TYR A 113 7.52 -5.16 -4.15
C TYR A 113 8.94 -4.74 -3.88
N PHE A 114 9.31 -3.56 -4.37
CA PHE A 114 10.61 -2.95 -4.12
C PHE A 114 10.46 -1.47 -3.85
N SER A 115 11.12 -1.00 -2.79
CA SER A 115 11.16 0.41 -2.45
C SER A 115 12.54 0.86 -1.97
N ILE A 116 12.92 2.07 -2.36
CA ILE A 116 14.05 2.80 -1.83
C ILE A 116 13.51 4.04 -1.13
N ILE A 117 13.69 4.10 0.18
CA ILE A 117 13.23 5.20 1.02
C ILE A 117 14.45 5.93 1.59
N GLU A 118 14.51 7.23 1.34
CA GLU A 118 15.47 8.14 1.96
C GLU A 118 14.88 8.66 3.27
N ILE A 119 15.58 8.39 4.38
CA ILE A 119 15.21 8.84 5.71
C ILE A 119 15.75 10.25 5.92
N SER A 120 14.88 11.17 6.34
CA SER A 120 15.29 12.55 6.60
C SER A 120 16.30 12.63 7.74
N ASP A 121 17.21 13.62 7.67
CA ASP A 121 18.20 13.85 8.73
C ASP A 121 17.55 14.16 10.08
N SER A 122 16.36 14.76 10.09
CA SER A 122 15.63 15.08 11.34
C SER A 122 15.07 13.84 12.05
N ASP A 123 14.72 12.80 11.30
CA ASP A 123 14.11 11.59 11.85
C ASP A 123 15.12 10.42 11.99
N LYS A 124 16.30 10.55 11.35
CA LYS A 124 17.31 9.48 11.26
C LYS A 124 17.65 8.86 12.60
N GLU A 125 17.99 9.67 13.60
CA GLU A 125 18.49 9.15 14.88
C GLU A 125 17.43 8.35 15.64
N GLU A 126 16.20 8.86 15.69
CA GLU A 126 15.06 8.18 16.30
C GLU A 126 14.77 6.86 15.58
N PHE A 127 14.70 6.90 14.24
CA PHE A 127 14.42 5.71 13.44
C PHE A 127 15.48 4.62 13.57
N ILE A 128 16.76 4.99 13.57
CA ILE A 128 17.87 4.04 13.78
C ILE A 128 17.80 3.44 15.19
N ASN A 129 17.43 4.23 16.20
CA ASN A 129 17.26 3.72 17.55
C ASN A 129 16.09 2.73 17.64
N ASP A 130 14.98 3.00 16.98
CA ASP A 130 13.84 2.08 16.90
C ASP A 130 14.22 0.76 16.24
N ILE A 131 14.98 0.81 15.13
CA ILE A 131 15.54 -0.38 14.47
C ILE A 131 16.40 -1.18 15.45
N LYS A 132 17.35 -0.52 16.13
CA LYS A 132 18.28 -1.21 17.06
C LYS A 132 17.61 -1.80 18.29
N GLN A 133 16.46 -1.26 18.70
CA GLN A 133 15.67 -1.78 19.82
C GLN A 133 14.70 -2.88 19.39
N ASN A 134 14.45 -3.02 18.08
CA ASN A 134 13.59 -4.05 17.53
C ASN A 134 14.37 -5.36 17.37
N SER A 135 13.97 -6.40 18.13
CA SER A 135 14.64 -7.70 18.12
C SER A 135 14.50 -8.48 16.80
N SER A 136 13.66 -8.02 15.87
CA SER A 136 13.55 -8.60 14.53
C SER A 136 14.54 -8.03 13.52
N TRP A 137 15.32 -7.02 13.94
CA TRP A 137 16.37 -6.42 13.12
C TRP A 137 17.74 -6.83 13.67
N ASP A 138 18.58 -7.35 12.79
CA ASP A 138 19.94 -7.75 13.11
C ASP A 138 20.94 -6.73 12.56
N ALA A 139 22.13 -6.69 13.17
CA ALA A 139 23.20 -5.82 12.71
C ALA A 139 23.87 -6.42 11.46
N LEU A 140 24.20 -5.57 10.47
CA LEU A 140 25.06 -5.97 9.36
C LEU A 140 26.49 -6.25 9.87
N PRO A 141 27.26 -7.14 9.20
CA PRO A 141 26.92 -7.84 7.94
C PRO A 141 26.04 -9.07 8.14
N ILE A 142 25.24 -9.38 7.12
CA ILE A 142 24.41 -10.60 7.04
C ILE A 142 25.32 -11.83 7.11
N SER A 143 24.95 -12.83 7.92
CA SER A 143 25.71 -14.07 8.03
C SER A 143 25.62 -14.89 6.73
N ASP A 144 26.64 -15.70 6.44
CA ASP A 144 26.63 -16.54 5.24
C ASP A 144 25.49 -17.56 5.23
N GLU A 145 24.94 -17.91 6.40
CA GLU A 145 23.75 -18.76 6.50
C GLU A 145 22.50 -18.02 6.01
N GLU A 146 22.24 -16.82 6.51
CA GLU A 146 21.08 -16.03 6.09
C GLU A 146 21.18 -15.58 4.65
N LYS A 147 22.39 -15.26 4.17
CA LYS A 147 22.62 -15.02 2.74
C LYS A 147 22.14 -16.19 1.89
N ARG A 148 22.34 -17.44 2.31
CA ARG A 148 21.83 -18.59 1.53
C ARG A 148 20.30 -18.61 1.47
N LYS A 149 19.63 -18.25 2.57
CA LYS A 149 18.16 -18.18 2.65
C LYS A 149 17.59 -17.05 1.78
N ILE A 150 18.14 -15.84 1.94
CA ILE A 150 17.72 -14.63 1.23
C ILE A 150 18.07 -14.71 -0.26
N TYR A 151 19.28 -15.18 -0.57
CA TYR A 151 19.84 -15.15 -1.91
C TYR A 151 19.74 -16.49 -2.66
N PHE A 152 18.84 -17.38 -2.26
CA PHE A 152 18.61 -18.69 -2.90
C PHE A 152 19.86 -19.57 -3.05
N GLY A 153 20.88 -19.39 -2.21
CA GLY A 153 22.19 -20.03 -2.36
C GLY A 153 22.91 -19.71 -3.68
N ARG A 154 22.46 -18.67 -4.41
CA ARG A 154 22.96 -18.27 -5.72
C ARG A 154 23.06 -16.75 -5.81
N GLU A 155 24.13 -16.21 -5.21
CA GLU A 155 24.46 -14.78 -5.26
C GLU A 155 24.51 -14.19 -6.68
N GLU A 156 24.65 -15.03 -7.71
CA GLU A 156 24.77 -14.64 -9.12
C GLU A 156 23.42 -14.43 -9.84
N TYR A 157 22.32 -15.07 -9.41
CA TYR A 157 21.04 -15.04 -10.14
C TYR A 157 20.12 -13.88 -9.78
N ILE A 158 20.43 -13.17 -8.70
CA ILE A 158 19.63 -12.06 -8.15
C ILE A 158 20.01 -10.71 -8.77
N TYR A 159 21.04 -10.70 -9.62
CA TYR A 159 21.55 -9.46 -10.20
C TYR A 159 20.65 -8.85 -11.29
N GLU A 160 19.65 -9.58 -11.78
CA GLU A 160 18.72 -9.06 -12.80
C GLU A 160 17.37 -8.55 -12.22
N ASP A 161 17.08 -8.81 -10.94
CA ASP A 161 15.84 -8.42 -10.25
C ASP A 161 16.05 -7.31 -9.19
N ALA A 162 14.99 -6.94 -8.46
CA ALA A 162 15.00 -5.80 -7.55
C ALA A 162 15.97 -5.92 -6.35
N LEU A 163 16.31 -7.13 -5.91
CA LEU A 163 17.33 -7.35 -4.88
C LEU A 163 18.74 -7.01 -5.37
N GLY A 164 19.00 -7.12 -6.68
CA GLY A 164 20.24 -6.64 -7.31
C GLY A 164 20.49 -5.14 -7.16
N LYS A 165 19.46 -4.36 -6.79
CA LYS A 165 19.57 -2.91 -6.53
C LYS A 165 19.96 -2.57 -5.09
N ILE A 166 19.93 -3.54 -4.17
CA ILE A 166 20.40 -3.33 -2.79
C ILE A 166 21.94 -3.46 -2.77
N PRO A 167 22.68 -2.43 -2.34
CA PRO A 167 24.13 -2.50 -2.28
C PRO A 167 24.63 -3.63 -1.35
N ARG A 168 25.62 -4.40 -1.80
CA ARG A 168 26.16 -5.56 -1.04
C ARG A 168 27.26 -5.19 -0.05
N ASP A 169 27.79 -3.98 -0.20
CA ASP A 169 28.93 -3.48 0.56
C ASP A 169 28.51 -2.61 1.75
N ILE A 170 27.23 -2.62 2.13
CA ILE A 170 26.74 -1.94 3.32
C ILE A 170 27.32 -2.65 4.55
N LYS A 171 28.22 -1.96 5.26
CA LYS A 171 28.85 -2.49 6.48
C LYS A 171 28.23 -1.91 7.75
N ASN A 172 27.76 -0.67 7.68
CA ASN A 172 27.18 0.03 8.81
C ASN A 172 25.67 0.13 8.62
N GLY A 173 24.94 -0.80 9.24
CA GLY A 173 23.50 -0.86 9.08
C GLY A 173 22.87 -2.02 9.82
N SER A 174 21.58 -2.21 9.58
CA SER A 174 20.81 -3.35 10.07
C SER A 174 19.98 -3.94 8.94
N TYR A 175 19.64 -5.22 9.08
CA TYR A 175 18.75 -5.90 8.16
C TYR A 175 17.58 -6.54 8.90
N TYR A 176 16.48 -6.72 8.19
CA TYR A 176 15.30 -7.45 8.59
C TYR A 176 15.09 -8.57 7.60
N PHE A 177 14.83 -9.78 8.09
CA PHE A 177 14.44 -10.90 7.25
C PHE A 177 13.30 -11.66 7.90
N ARG A 178 12.22 -11.84 7.16
CA ARG A 178 11.10 -12.70 7.56
C ARG A 178 10.75 -13.63 6.44
N ASP A 179 10.94 -14.92 6.68
CA ASP A 179 10.40 -15.98 5.84
C ASP A 179 8.93 -16.20 6.21
N ARG A 180 8.01 -15.92 5.28
CA ARG A 180 6.56 -16.10 5.47
C ARG A 180 6.08 -17.51 5.11
N GLY A 181 6.88 -18.28 4.38
CA GLY A 181 6.49 -19.57 3.80
C GLY A 181 7.18 -20.79 4.39
N GLU A 182 7.99 -20.63 5.45
CA GLU A 182 8.86 -21.70 5.99
C GLU A 182 8.12 -23.03 6.25
N GLU A 183 6.87 -22.97 6.70
CA GLU A 183 6.06 -24.16 7.01
C GLU A 183 5.44 -24.84 5.76
N ASP A 184 5.29 -24.09 4.66
CA ASP A 184 4.56 -24.51 3.46
C ASP A 184 5.50 -24.91 2.31
N TYR A 185 6.82 -24.81 2.51
CA TYR A 185 7.77 -25.18 1.46
C TYR A 185 7.77 -26.67 1.16
N PRO A 186 7.89 -27.05 -0.12
CA PRO A 186 7.94 -28.44 -0.49
C PRO A 186 9.19 -29.09 0.12
N SER A 187 9.07 -30.36 0.52
CA SER A 187 10.10 -31.10 1.27
C SER A 187 11.46 -31.21 0.53
N ASP A 188 11.45 -30.93 -0.78
CA ASP A 188 12.60 -30.86 -1.66
C ASP A 188 13.07 -29.41 -1.94
N ASN A 189 12.79 -28.45 -1.05
CA ASN A 189 13.47 -27.15 -0.98
C ASN A 189 14.95 -27.34 -0.62
N ILE A 190 15.70 -27.96 -1.54
CA ILE A 190 17.06 -28.48 -1.38
C ILE A 190 18.08 -27.35 -1.17
N ASN A 191 17.72 -26.10 -1.48
CA ASN A 191 18.58 -24.93 -1.30
C ASN A 191 18.27 -24.14 -0.01
N GLY A 192 17.21 -24.48 0.72
CA GLY A 192 16.79 -23.74 1.92
C GLY A 192 16.41 -22.29 1.62
N ALA A 193 15.89 -22.04 0.42
CA ALA A 193 15.59 -20.70 -0.04
C ALA A 193 14.16 -20.29 0.30
N ALA A 194 13.95 -19.01 0.64
CA ALA A 194 12.62 -18.50 0.91
C ALA A 194 11.92 -18.09 -0.39
N TYR A 195 10.69 -18.57 -0.62
CA TYR A 195 9.87 -18.23 -1.80
C TYR A 195 8.83 -17.15 -1.49
N ASN A 196 8.52 -16.95 -0.21
CA ASN A 196 7.61 -15.93 0.28
C ASN A 196 8.30 -15.21 1.44
N PHE A 197 8.87 -14.03 1.21
CA PHE A 197 9.65 -13.34 2.25
C PHE A 197 9.62 -11.82 2.18
N ASP A 198 9.94 -11.20 3.32
CA ASP A 198 10.19 -9.77 3.47
C ASP A 198 11.65 -9.56 3.81
N PHE A 199 12.24 -8.57 3.16
CA PHE A 199 13.61 -8.19 3.38
C PHE A 199 13.76 -6.67 3.46
N GLY A 200 14.40 -6.20 4.53
CA GLY A 200 14.69 -4.79 4.76
C GLY A 200 16.17 -4.59 5.02
N VAL A 201 16.78 -3.53 4.48
CA VAL A 201 18.16 -3.14 4.78
C VAL A 201 18.22 -1.64 5.02
N MET A 202 18.68 -1.24 6.20
CA MET A 202 18.93 0.16 6.51
C MET A 202 20.43 0.45 6.42
N ASP A 203 20.83 1.28 5.46
CA ASP A 203 22.19 1.83 5.31
C ASP A 203 22.31 3.08 6.18
N TYR A 204 23.03 2.98 7.31
CA TYR A 204 23.19 4.10 8.25
C TYR A 204 24.11 5.20 7.73
N ASP A 205 24.97 4.91 6.76
CA ASP A 205 25.90 5.88 6.19
C ASP A 205 25.18 6.76 5.17
N LYS A 206 24.24 6.20 4.40
CA LYS A 206 23.48 6.91 3.37
C LYS A 206 22.09 7.38 3.80
N ASN A 207 21.59 6.92 4.94
CA ASN A 207 20.21 7.13 5.39
C ASN A 207 19.18 6.52 4.44
N ILE A 208 19.50 5.37 3.85
CA ILE A 208 18.63 4.73 2.87
C ILE A 208 18.11 3.42 3.45
N LEU A 209 16.79 3.28 3.45
CA LEU A 209 16.08 2.04 3.71
C LEU A 209 15.68 1.40 2.39
N TYR A 210 16.17 0.19 2.16
CA TYR A 210 15.78 -0.68 1.06
C TYR A 210 14.76 -1.69 1.56
N ILE A 211 13.67 -1.88 0.83
CA ILE A 211 12.65 -2.88 1.13
C ILE A 211 12.41 -3.73 -0.11
N TYR A 212 12.37 -5.04 0.09
CA TYR A 212 12.00 -6.02 -0.91
C TYR A 212 11.02 -7.03 -0.33
N VAL A 213 9.98 -7.34 -1.09
CA VAL A 213 9.01 -8.39 -0.77
C VAL A 213 8.89 -9.28 -2.00
N LEU A 214 8.93 -10.58 -1.77
CA LEU A 214 8.65 -11.60 -2.78
C LEU A 214 7.44 -12.41 -2.33
N ASP A 215 6.45 -12.55 -3.22
CA ASP A 215 5.34 -13.49 -3.10
C ASP A 215 5.31 -14.39 -4.35
N THR A 216 5.44 -15.71 -4.16
CA THR A 216 5.50 -16.75 -5.21
C THR A 216 4.45 -17.84 -4.99
#